data_AF-A0A954HNR4-F1
#
_entry.id   AF-A0A954HNR4-F1
#
_cell.length_a   1.000
_cell.length_b   1.000
_cell.length_c   1.000
_cell.angle_alpha   90.00
_cell.angle_beta   90.00
_cell.angle_gamma   90.00
#
_symmetry.space_group_name_H-M   'P 1'
#
loop_
_entity.id
_entity.type
_entity.pdbx_description
1 polymer ?
#
loop_
_entity_poly.entity_id
_entity_poly.type
_entity_poly.pdbx_seq_one_letter_code
_entity_poly.pdbx_strand_id
1 'polypeptide(L)'
;MAEEDSAPLPPPKPTIPTSKTADPRKKELAQKLWERLAKSRPGPDNKDLLYLARFVPLLSSGALKTLFTRPLNTEELRELIQHVPKAREPAVKLYLQRGVDAAEEEDLRFILSHAASKDIAKVLLKRFPTDANLVLVERTVEELKEVVQRIRKQELTTAVMREIDRVL
;
A
#
# COMPACT_ATOMS: atom_id res chain seq x y z
N MET A 1 31.50 35.19 10.65
CA MET A 1 30.12 34.75 10.37
C MET A 1 29.91 34.90 8.88
N ALA A 2 29.83 33.79 8.14
CA ALA A 2 29.44 33.78 6.75
C ALA A 2 28.34 32.72 6.64
N GLU A 3 27.13 33.17 6.29
CA GLU A 3 25.96 32.34 6.06
C GLU A 3 26.17 31.55 4.76
N GLU A 4 26.22 30.22 4.85
CA GLU A 4 26.13 29.36 3.69
C GLU A 4 24.66 29.27 3.24
N ASP A 5 24.39 29.89 2.10
CA ASP A 5 23.14 29.79 1.35
C ASP A 5 22.96 28.33 0.87
N SER A 6 22.17 27.56 1.63
CA SER A 6 21.91 26.15 1.37
C SER A 6 20.81 26.01 0.30
N ALA A 7 21.24 25.93 -0.96
CA ALA A 7 20.35 25.64 -2.07
C ALA A 7 19.68 24.25 -1.92
N PRO A 8 18.37 24.11 -2.20
CA PRO A 8 17.69 22.83 -2.08
C PRO A 8 18.22 21.81 -3.09
N LEU A 9 18.53 20.60 -2.60
CA LEU A 9 19.10 19.51 -3.39
C LEU A 9 18.21 19.15 -4.60
N PRO A 10 18.79 18.89 -5.78
CA PRO A 10 18.03 18.41 -6.92
C PRO A 10 17.43 17.02 -6.64
N PRO A 11 16.22 16.72 -7.16
CA PRO A 11 15.59 15.43 -6.94
C PRO A 11 16.46 14.29 -7.48
N PRO A 12 16.47 13.11 -6.82
CA PRO A 12 17.32 11.99 -7.20
C PRO A 12 16.99 11.48 -8.61
N LYS A 13 18.05 11.26 -9.42
CA LYS A 13 17.93 10.70 -10.78
C LYS A 13 17.27 9.31 -10.73
N PRO A 14 16.22 9.05 -11.53
CA PRO A 14 15.55 7.75 -11.52
C PRO A 14 16.40 6.67 -12.21
N THR A 15 16.74 5.60 -11.46
CA THR A 15 17.27 4.34 -12.00
C THR A 15 16.20 3.64 -12.85
N ILE A 16 16.50 3.37 -14.13
CA ILE A 16 15.61 2.72 -15.10
C ILE A 16 15.84 1.20 -15.09
N PRO A 17 14.80 0.36 -14.89
CA PRO A 17 14.91 -1.07 -15.12
C PRO A 17 14.94 -1.37 -16.63
N THR A 18 15.95 -2.12 -17.05
CA THR A 18 16.23 -2.53 -18.44
C THR A 18 15.24 -3.59 -18.94
N SER A 19 14.00 -3.20 -19.23
CA SER A 19 13.06 -4.05 -19.97
C SER A 19 13.31 -3.95 -21.49
N LYS A 20 13.51 -5.12 -22.12
CA LYS A 20 14.02 -5.38 -23.48
C LYS A 20 13.06 -5.10 -24.65
N THR A 21 11.91 -4.46 -24.47
CA THR A 21 10.88 -4.34 -25.55
C THR A 21 10.19 -2.98 -25.65
N ALA A 22 10.78 -1.91 -25.12
CA ALA A 22 10.27 -0.56 -25.33
C ALA A 22 11.15 0.19 -26.33
N ASP A 23 10.55 0.56 -27.45
CA ASP A 23 11.12 1.39 -28.52
C ASP A 23 11.91 2.56 -27.90
N PRO A 24 13.22 2.69 -28.21
CA PRO A 24 14.07 3.72 -27.63
C PRO A 24 13.50 5.13 -27.84
N ARG A 25 12.78 5.37 -28.94
CA ARG A 25 12.13 6.67 -29.21
C ARG A 25 11.02 6.98 -28.21
N LYS A 26 10.24 5.97 -27.79
CA LYS A 26 9.19 6.13 -26.77
C LYS A 26 9.76 6.40 -25.39
N LYS A 27 10.90 5.78 -25.05
CA LYS A 27 11.61 6.04 -23.79
C LYS A 27 12.13 7.48 -23.74
N GLU A 28 12.77 7.94 -24.81
CA GLU A 28 13.28 9.32 -24.89
C GLU A 28 12.14 10.34 -24.82
N LEU A 29 11.03 10.09 -25.53
CA LEU A 29 9.85 10.94 -25.48
C LEU A 29 9.25 11.00 -24.06
N ALA A 30 9.10 9.85 -23.40
CA ALA A 30 8.60 9.79 -22.03
C ALA A 30 9.49 10.60 -21.08
N GLN A 31 10.81 10.50 -21.21
CA GLN A 31 11.74 11.29 -20.42
C GLN A 31 11.59 12.79 -20.66
N LYS A 32 11.50 13.23 -21.92
CA LYS A 32 11.27 14.66 -22.25
C LYS A 32 9.95 15.17 -21.67
N LEU A 33 8.89 14.37 -21.73
CA LEU A 33 7.59 14.72 -21.15
C LEU A 33 7.66 14.79 -19.64
N TRP A 34 8.35 13.86 -18.98
CA TRP A 34 8.58 13.90 -17.54
C TRP A 34 9.38 15.15 -17.13
N GLU A 35 10.45 15.49 -17.84
CA GLU A 35 11.23 16.70 -17.55
C GLU A 35 10.41 17.97 -17.74
N ARG A 36 9.55 18.03 -18.77
CA ARG A 36 8.65 19.15 -18.99
C ARG A 36 7.60 19.27 -17.88
N LEU A 37 7.04 18.14 -17.46
CA LEU A 37 6.08 18.08 -16.35
C LEU A 37 6.74 18.47 -15.02
N ALA A 38 7.95 17.97 -14.74
CA ALA A 38 8.68 18.33 -13.53
C ALA A 38 9.06 19.82 -13.47
N LYS A 39 9.22 20.48 -14.64
CA LYS A 39 9.51 21.91 -14.75
C LYS A 39 8.25 22.79 -14.78
N SER A 40 7.05 22.24 -14.91
CA SER A 40 5.83 23.05 -14.91
C SER A 40 5.59 23.67 -13.53
N ARG A 41 4.96 24.85 -13.50
CA ARG A 41 4.49 25.48 -12.26
C ARG A 41 2.98 25.75 -12.35
N PRO A 42 2.16 25.18 -11.45
CA PRO A 42 2.54 24.19 -10.43
C PRO A 42 3.06 22.88 -11.07
N GLY A 43 3.92 22.16 -10.35
CA GLY A 43 4.40 20.84 -10.77
C GLY A 43 3.26 19.79 -10.69
N PRO A 44 3.52 18.52 -11.06
CA PRO A 44 2.47 17.50 -11.04
C PRO A 44 1.96 17.28 -9.62
N ASP A 45 0.64 17.20 -9.46
CA ASP A 45 0.01 16.88 -8.19
C ASP A 45 0.00 15.36 -7.92
N ASN A 46 -0.59 14.92 -6.81
CA ASN A 46 -0.65 13.49 -6.49
C ASN A 46 -1.55 12.71 -7.47
N LYS A 47 -2.62 13.33 -8.00
CA LYS A 47 -3.54 12.69 -8.95
C LYS A 47 -2.87 12.46 -10.30
N ASP A 48 -2.08 13.43 -10.76
CA ASP A 48 -1.25 13.32 -11.96
C ASP A 48 -0.25 12.16 -11.82
N LEU A 49 0.42 12.08 -10.67
CA LEU A 49 1.40 11.02 -10.40
C LEU A 49 0.73 9.64 -10.28
N LEU A 50 -0.45 9.54 -9.68
CA LEU A 50 -1.25 8.30 -9.65
C LEU A 50 -1.66 7.86 -11.05
N TYR A 51 -2.13 8.80 -11.88
CA TYR A 51 -2.47 8.53 -13.27
C TYR A 51 -1.25 7.98 -14.04
N LEU A 52 -0.10 8.62 -13.91
CA LEU A 52 1.15 8.17 -14.53
C LEU A 52 1.60 6.81 -14.00
N ALA A 53 1.47 6.57 -12.69
CA ALA A 53 1.79 5.29 -12.06
C ALA A 53 0.94 4.14 -12.61
N ARG A 54 -0.34 4.39 -12.87
CA ARG A 54 -1.32 3.40 -13.33
C ARG A 54 -1.29 3.16 -14.83
N PHE A 55 -1.28 4.23 -15.63
CA PHE A 55 -1.56 4.14 -17.06
C PHE A 55 -0.34 4.34 -17.97
N VAL A 56 0.78 4.81 -17.43
CA VAL A 56 1.98 5.09 -18.22
C VAL A 56 3.16 4.22 -17.75
N PRO A 57 3.28 2.97 -18.24
CA PRO A 57 4.29 2.02 -17.76
C PRO A 57 5.73 2.55 -17.78
N LEU A 58 6.07 3.39 -18.77
CA LEU A 58 7.40 3.99 -18.91
C LEU A 58 7.71 5.04 -17.83
N LEU A 59 6.68 5.72 -17.32
CA LEU A 59 6.83 6.74 -16.27
C LEU A 59 6.45 6.23 -14.89
N SER A 60 5.81 5.06 -14.80
CA SER A 60 5.28 4.51 -13.57
C SER A 60 6.30 4.45 -12.44
N SER A 61 7.52 3.98 -12.70
CA SER A 61 8.57 3.92 -11.67
C SER A 61 9.05 5.30 -11.21
N GLY A 62 9.10 6.29 -12.11
CA GLY A 62 9.46 7.67 -11.74
C GLY A 62 8.34 8.32 -10.92
N ALA A 63 7.10 8.17 -11.39
CA ALA A 63 5.91 8.68 -10.71
C ALA A 63 5.76 8.09 -9.30
N LEU A 64 5.92 6.78 -9.13
CA LEU A 64 5.86 6.12 -7.82
C LEU A 64 6.95 6.62 -6.87
N LYS A 65 8.19 6.80 -7.35
CA LYS A 65 9.28 7.36 -6.51
C LYS A 65 8.92 8.74 -6.01
N THR A 66 8.43 9.62 -6.88
CA THR A 66 7.99 10.97 -6.47
C THR A 66 6.78 10.89 -5.54
N LEU A 67 5.81 10.04 -5.83
CA LEU A 67 4.59 9.89 -5.02
C LEU A 67 4.89 9.43 -3.59
N PHE A 68 5.77 8.44 -3.41
CA PHE A 68 6.15 7.95 -2.06
C PHE A 68 6.99 8.93 -1.24
N THR A 69 7.55 9.98 -1.86
CA THR A 69 8.24 11.07 -1.12
C THR A 69 7.26 12.11 -0.57
N ARG A 70 5.99 12.06 -0.97
CA ARG A 70 4.96 13.04 -0.60
C ARG A 70 4.05 12.51 0.51
N PRO A 71 3.32 13.39 1.21
CA PRO A 71 2.19 12.94 2.02
C PRO A 71 1.15 12.31 1.10
N LEU A 72 0.74 11.09 1.46
CA LEU A 72 -0.33 10.35 0.80
C LEU A 72 -1.43 10.10 1.81
N ASN A 73 -2.67 10.33 1.40
CA ASN A 73 -3.85 10.01 2.20
C ASN A 73 -4.27 8.53 2.00
N THR A 74 -5.23 8.08 2.81
CA THR A 74 -5.71 6.69 2.77
C THR A 74 -6.28 6.29 1.41
N GLU A 75 -7.02 7.19 0.76
CA GLU A 75 -7.65 6.90 -0.54
C GLU A 75 -6.61 6.73 -1.65
N GLU A 76 -5.58 7.59 -1.67
CA GLU A 76 -4.47 7.49 -2.61
C GLU A 76 -3.68 6.17 -2.41
N LEU A 77 -3.54 5.70 -1.17
CA LEU A 77 -2.93 4.40 -0.88
C LEU A 77 -3.81 3.24 -1.34
N ARG A 78 -5.13 3.32 -1.14
CA ARG A 78 -6.08 2.32 -1.65
C ARG A 78 -6.01 2.23 -3.17
N GLU A 79 -5.99 3.36 -3.88
CA GLU A 79 -5.85 3.38 -5.34
C GLU A 79 -4.55 2.71 -5.80
N LEU A 80 -3.43 3.00 -5.14
CA LEU A 80 -2.15 2.36 -5.46
C LEU A 80 -2.20 0.85 -5.25
N ILE A 81 -2.77 0.40 -4.13
CA ILE A 81 -2.89 -1.01 -3.79
C ILE A 81 -3.78 -1.74 -4.80
N GLN A 82 -4.91 -1.15 -5.15
CA GLN A 82 -5.85 -1.76 -6.08
C GLN A 82 -5.27 -1.86 -7.49
N HIS A 83 -4.73 -0.75 -8.01
CA HIS A 83 -4.50 -0.58 -9.44
C HIS A 83 -3.03 -0.66 -9.88
N VAL A 84 -2.07 -0.55 -8.96
CA VAL A 84 -0.65 -0.51 -9.31
C VAL A 84 0.09 -1.66 -8.62
N PRO A 85 0.23 -2.84 -9.26
CA PRO A 85 0.83 -4.02 -8.64
C PRO A 85 2.22 -3.79 -8.03
N LYS A 86 3.06 -3.00 -8.70
CA LYS A 86 4.42 -2.66 -8.23
C LYS A 86 4.44 -1.75 -6.98
N ALA A 87 3.32 -1.09 -6.69
CA ALA A 87 3.17 -0.18 -5.57
C ALA A 87 2.49 -0.84 -4.36
N ARG A 88 1.92 -2.04 -4.50
CA ARG A 88 1.15 -2.72 -3.44
C ARG A 88 1.92 -2.85 -2.14
N GLU A 89 3.05 -3.52 -2.19
CA GLU A 89 3.88 -3.76 -1.00
C GLU A 89 4.36 -2.46 -0.33
N PRO A 90 4.96 -1.48 -1.04
CA PRO A 90 5.37 -0.23 -0.40
C PRO A 90 4.18 0.60 0.10
N ALA A 91 3.04 0.61 -0.60
CA ALA A 91 1.84 1.31 -0.15
C ALA A 91 1.24 0.67 1.10
N VAL A 92 1.20 -0.66 1.19
CA VAL A 92 0.77 -1.38 2.40
C VAL A 92 1.71 -1.10 3.57
N LYS A 93 3.03 -1.09 3.34
CA LYS A 93 4.00 -0.75 4.38
C LYS A 93 3.77 0.67 4.90
N LEU A 94 3.53 1.62 4.01
CA LEU A 94 3.27 3.01 4.38
C LEU A 94 1.91 3.17 5.09
N TYR A 95 0.90 2.41 4.68
CA TYR A 95 -0.40 2.34 5.36
C TYR A 95 -0.23 1.85 6.81
N LEU A 96 0.49 0.74 7.02
CA LEU A 96 0.77 0.19 8.35
C LEU A 96 1.58 1.15 9.23
N GLN A 97 2.48 1.96 8.65
CA GLN A 97 3.28 2.92 9.40
C GLN A 97 2.50 4.16 9.87
N ARG A 98 1.47 4.58 9.11
CA ARG A 98 0.83 5.89 9.30
C ARG A 98 -0.59 5.82 9.89
N GLY A 99 -1.30 4.72 9.69
CA GLY A 99 -2.75 4.70 9.91
C GLY A 99 -3.30 3.44 10.57
N VAL A 100 -2.44 2.55 11.08
CA VAL A 100 -2.93 1.23 11.55
C VAL A 100 -3.80 1.33 12.80
N ASP A 101 -3.59 2.34 13.64
CA ASP A 101 -4.36 2.53 14.87
C ASP A 101 -5.77 3.07 14.60
N ALA A 102 -5.90 3.93 13.58
CA ALA A 102 -7.18 4.47 13.11
C ALA A 102 -7.82 3.64 12.00
N ALA A 103 -7.18 2.55 11.56
CA ALA A 103 -7.69 1.73 10.46
C ALA A 103 -9.06 1.15 10.79
N GLU A 104 -10.01 1.26 9.86
CA GLU A 104 -11.31 0.63 9.99
C GLU A 104 -11.25 -0.84 9.53
N GLU A 105 -12.21 -1.66 9.96
CA GLU A 105 -12.26 -3.06 9.55
C GLU A 105 -12.33 -3.19 8.02
N GLU A 106 -13.15 -2.36 7.36
CA GLU A 106 -13.34 -2.37 5.91
C GLU A 106 -12.06 -2.04 5.15
N ASP A 107 -11.28 -1.06 5.62
CA ASP A 107 -9.97 -0.74 5.05
C ASP A 107 -9.04 -1.96 5.05
N LEU A 108 -8.93 -2.63 6.19
CA LEU A 108 -8.03 -3.77 6.37
C LEU A 108 -8.48 -4.94 5.48
N ARG A 109 -9.79 -5.17 5.36
CA ARG A 109 -10.35 -6.20 4.46
C ARG A 109 -10.08 -5.87 3.00
N PHE A 110 -10.24 -4.60 2.61
CA PHE A 110 -9.96 -4.13 1.26
C PHE A 110 -8.49 -4.36 0.91
N ILE A 111 -7.57 -3.90 1.76
CA ILE A 111 -6.13 -4.03 1.54
C ILE A 111 -5.71 -5.49 1.48
N LEU A 112 -6.22 -6.31 2.41
CA LEU A 112 -5.92 -7.74 2.44
C LEU A 112 -6.33 -8.43 1.13
N SER A 113 -7.51 -8.10 0.60
CA SER A 113 -8.03 -8.71 -0.63
C SER A 113 -7.21 -8.36 -1.88
N HIS A 114 -6.46 -7.25 -1.87
CA HIS A 114 -5.67 -6.80 -3.03
C HIS A 114 -4.17 -7.07 -2.92
N ALA A 115 -3.63 -7.10 -1.68
CA ALA A 115 -2.21 -7.23 -1.43
C ALA A 115 -1.81 -8.54 -0.73
N ALA A 116 -2.77 -9.32 -0.23
CA ALA A 116 -2.52 -10.55 0.54
C ALA A 116 -1.47 -10.37 1.66
N SER A 117 -1.43 -9.19 2.27
CA SER A 117 -0.40 -8.86 3.26
C SER A 117 -0.65 -9.58 4.57
N LYS A 118 0.33 -10.41 4.97
CA LYS A 118 0.33 -11.12 6.24
C LYS A 118 0.22 -10.17 7.44
N ASP A 119 0.86 -9.01 7.38
CA ASP A 119 0.81 -8.06 8.50
C ASP A 119 -0.54 -7.36 8.60
N ILE A 120 -1.19 -7.07 7.47
CA ILE A 120 -2.58 -6.58 7.46
C ILE A 120 -3.52 -7.65 8.03
N ALA A 121 -3.35 -8.91 7.64
CA ALA A 121 -4.13 -10.01 8.17
C ALA A 121 -3.98 -10.16 9.70
N LYS A 122 -2.75 -10.07 10.23
CA LYS A 122 -2.52 -10.07 11.69
C LYS A 122 -3.24 -8.91 12.38
N VAL A 123 -3.16 -7.70 11.84
CA VAL A 123 -3.85 -6.53 12.40
C VAL A 123 -5.36 -6.74 12.39
N LEU A 124 -5.91 -7.24 11.28
CA LEU A 124 -7.33 -7.53 11.13
C LEU A 124 -7.80 -8.55 12.18
N LEU A 125 -7.11 -9.67 12.34
CA LEU A 125 -7.47 -10.68 13.35
C LEU A 125 -7.28 -10.19 14.77
N LYS A 126 -6.29 -9.34 15.03
CA LYS A 126 -6.04 -8.80 16.37
C LYS A 126 -7.15 -7.83 16.80
N ARG A 127 -7.65 -7.00 15.88
CA ARG A 127 -8.64 -5.94 16.18
C ARG A 127 -10.09 -6.39 15.98
N PHE A 128 -10.31 -7.24 14.98
CA PHE A 128 -11.64 -7.65 14.52
C PHE A 128 -11.69 -9.17 14.25
N PRO A 129 -11.59 -10.02 15.29
CA PRO A 129 -11.58 -11.49 15.15
C PRO A 129 -12.97 -12.08 14.84
N THR A 130 -13.70 -11.52 13.87
CA THR A 130 -15.01 -12.06 13.45
C THR A 130 -14.84 -13.30 12.57
N ASP A 131 -15.82 -14.20 12.53
CA ASP A 131 -15.75 -15.38 11.65
C ASP A 131 -15.57 -15.00 10.17
N ALA A 132 -16.21 -13.90 9.73
CA ALA A 132 -16.02 -13.36 8.39
C ALA A 132 -14.55 -12.97 8.10
N ASN A 133 -13.86 -12.38 9.07
CA ASN A 133 -12.45 -12.02 8.96
C ASN A 133 -11.52 -13.23 9.07
N LEU A 134 -11.87 -14.21 9.89
CA LEU A 134 -11.17 -15.48 9.98
C LEU A 134 -11.20 -16.24 8.64
N VAL A 135 -12.38 -16.35 8.01
CA VAL A 135 -12.54 -16.91 6.66
C VAL A 135 -11.74 -16.12 5.62
N LEU A 136 -11.79 -14.79 5.68
CA LEU A 136 -11.03 -13.92 4.77
C LEU A 136 -9.53 -14.14 4.89
N VAL A 137 -8.99 -14.27 6.10
CA VAL A 137 -7.55 -14.50 6.29
C VAL A 137 -7.17 -15.91 5.86
N GLU A 138 -7.96 -16.93 6.22
CA GLU A 138 -7.73 -18.33 5.86
C GLU A 138 -7.66 -18.55 4.34
N ARG A 139 -8.48 -17.83 3.56
CA ARG A 139 -8.48 -17.92 2.09
C ARG A 139 -7.39 -17.10 1.40
N THR A 140 -6.84 -16.09 2.08
CA THR A 140 -5.97 -15.08 1.45
C THR A 140 -4.51 -15.25 1.84
N VAL A 141 -4.23 -15.70 3.06
CA VAL A 141 -2.87 -15.81 3.62
C VAL A 141 -2.66 -17.22 4.15
N GLU A 142 -2.06 -18.06 3.31
CA GLU A 142 -1.85 -19.49 3.58
C GLU A 142 -1.10 -19.71 4.91
N GLU A 143 -0.12 -18.86 5.23
CA GLU A 143 0.72 -19.01 6.42
C GLU A 143 -0.04 -18.72 7.73
N LEU A 144 -1.28 -18.24 7.68
CA LEU A 144 -2.09 -17.93 8.85
C LEU A 144 -3.24 -18.93 9.09
N LYS A 145 -3.39 -19.98 8.28
CA LYS A 145 -4.45 -20.98 8.46
C LYS A 145 -4.46 -21.61 9.86
N GLU A 146 -3.30 -22.04 10.35
CA GLU A 146 -3.18 -22.61 11.70
C GLU A 146 -3.49 -21.60 12.81
N VAL A 147 -3.25 -20.30 12.57
CA VAL A 147 -3.58 -19.23 13.52
C VAL A 147 -5.10 -19.07 13.57
N VAL A 148 -5.76 -19.02 12.41
CA VAL A 148 -7.22 -18.95 12.30
C VAL A 148 -7.89 -20.13 13.02
N GLN A 149 -7.40 -21.34 12.80
CA GLN A 149 -7.95 -22.55 13.45
C GLN A 149 -7.80 -22.53 14.97
N ARG A 150 -6.70 -21.97 15.49
CA ARG A 150 -6.51 -21.78 16.94
C ARG A 150 -7.47 -20.75 17.51
N ILE A 151 -7.69 -19.63 16.83
CA ILE A 151 -8.62 -18.59 17.27
C ILE A 151 -10.04 -19.15 17.36
N ARG A 152 -10.52 -19.87 16.33
CA ARG A 152 -11.85 -20.51 16.34
C ARG A 152 -12.06 -21.43 17.55
N LYS A 153 -11.07 -22.26 17.85
CA LYS A 153 -11.13 -23.17 19.01
C LYS A 153 -11.22 -22.40 20.34
N GLN A 154 -10.46 -21.32 20.49
CA GLN A 154 -10.50 -20.49 21.70
C GLN A 154 -11.83 -19.76 21.89
N GLU A 155 -12.45 -19.25 20.80
CA GLU A 155 -13.77 -18.62 20.88
C GLU A 155 -14.84 -19.62 21.31
N LEU A 156 -14.83 -20.83 20.73
CA LEU A 156 -15.71 -21.93 21.16
C LEU A 156 -15.53 -22.24 22.65
N THR A 157 -14.29 -22.33 23.14
CA THR A 157 -14.02 -22.53 24.57
C THR A 157 -14.59 -21.40 25.42
N THR A 158 -14.39 -20.14 25.01
CA THR A 158 -14.88 -18.97 25.74
C THR A 158 -16.42 -18.92 25.77
N ALA A 159 -17.07 -19.27 24.66
CA ALA A 159 -18.52 -19.33 24.58
C ALA A 159 -19.10 -20.41 25.50
N VAL A 160 -18.51 -21.61 25.51
CA VAL A 160 -18.90 -22.70 26.41
C VAL A 160 -18.71 -22.30 27.88
N MET A 161 -17.58 -21.69 28.24
CA MET A 161 -17.34 -21.22 29.62
C MET A 161 -18.39 -20.19 30.08
N ARG A 162 -18.74 -19.23 29.22
CA ARG A 162 -19.79 -18.23 29.52
C ARG A 162 -21.17 -18.86 29.71
N GLU A 163 -21.47 -19.95 29.00
CA GLU A 163 -22.74 -20.65 29.16
C GLU A 163 -22.79 -21.44 30.47
N ILE A 164 -21.68 -22.09 30.85
CA ILE A 164 -21.53 -22.72 32.16
C ILE A 164 -21.77 -21.69 33.28
N ASP A 165 -21.15 -20.51 33.20
CA ASP A 165 -21.32 -19.43 34.18
C ASP A 165 -22.75 -18.85 34.24
N ARG A 166 -23.58 -19.05 33.22
CA ARG A 166 -24.98 -18.59 33.20
C ARG A 166 -25.95 -19.58 33.82
N VAL A 167 -25.60 -20.87 33.81
CA VAL A 167 -26.46 -21.97 34.24
C VAL A 167 -26.17 -22.38 35.69
N LEU A 168 -24.97 -22.10 36.19
CA LEU A 168 -24.56 -22.27 37.59
C LEU A 168 -24.85 -21.01 38.43
#